data_AF-A0A385N0B5-F1
#
_entry.id   AF-A0A385N0B5-F1
#
_cell.length_a   1.000
_cell.length_b   1.000
_cell.length_c   1.000
_cell.angle_alpha   90.00
_cell.angle_beta   90.00
_cell.angle_gamma   90.00
#
_symmetry.space_group_name_H-M   'P 1'
#
loop_
_entity.id
_entity.type
_entity.pdbx_description
1 polymer ?
#
loop_
_entity_poly.entity_id
_entity_poly.type
_entity_poly.pdbx_seq_one_letter_code
_entity_poly.pdbx_strand_id
1 'polypeptide(L)'
;MSKHAYLHAAGMNLEEVDTLWVDAKGKFADSAVFASPLWVMDGLQTVRNAYGKENQKNRELALKAMQKVMPELKLEESNLGAGHEWAMHTNTTPVIEVAGDGKTAKGIWYSPGMGLMANIEGDDAKVGSVFFWEKYAGDFILEDGKWKIWHLQMAYDFTPGLPESMIENLSVINGAADHKADTGPMREAGERMEGLPPGFKCTSSDLI
;
A
#
# COMPACT_ATOMS: atom_id res chain seq x y z
N MET A 1 -5.64 12.34 3.46
CA MET A 1 -4.59 11.30 3.46
C MET A 1 -5.09 9.88 3.68
N SER A 2 -6.09 9.59 4.52
CA SER A 2 -6.56 8.19 4.69
C SER A 2 -7.03 7.51 3.39
N LYS A 3 -7.68 8.24 2.47
CA LYS A 3 -8.03 7.71 1.14
C LYS A 3 -6.81 7.40 0.27
N HIS A 4 -5.77 8.23 0.32
CA HIS A 4 -4.49 7.96 -0.34
C HIS A 4 -3.88 6.67 0.20
N ALA A 5 -3.75 6.53 1.53
CA ALA A 5 -3.21 5.31 2.13
C ALA A 5 -4.03 4.05 1.78
N TYR A 6 -5.36 4.14 1.76
CA TYR A 6 -6.21 3.03 1.35
C TYR A 6 -5.99 2.64 -0.12
N LEU A 7 -6.03 3.60 -1.05
CA LEU A 7 -5.88 3.32 -2.47
C LEU A 7 -4.46 2.83 -2.80
N HIS A 8 -3.45 3.37 -2.11
CA HIS A 8 -2.08 2.88 -2.21
C HIS A 8 -1.96 1.41 -1.76
N ALA A 9 -2.49 1.09 -0.57
CA ALA A 9 -2.49 -0.28 -0.02
C ALA A 9 -3.24 -1.28 -0.90
N ALA A 10 -4.32 -0.83 -1.55
CA ALA A 10 -5.10 -1.66 -2.47
C ALA A 10 -4.48 -1.77 -3.88
N GLY A 11 -3.34 -1.13 -4.15
CA GLY A 11 -2.74 -1.07 -5.49
C GLY A 11 -3.58 -0.28 -6.51
N MET A 12 -4.46 0.60 -6.04
CA MET A 12 -5.38 1.43 -6.84
C MET A 12 -4.80 2.82 -7.13
N ASN A 13 -3.48 2.91 -7.32
CA ASN A 13 -2.73 4.17 -7.47
C ASN A 13 -3.21 5.00 -8.67
N LEU A 14 -3.63 4.35 -9.77
CA LEU A 14 -4.16 5.06 -10.94
C LEU A 14 -5.49 5.74 -10.63
N GLU A 15 -6.39 5.06 -9.92
CA GLU A 15 -7.64 5.65 -9.44
C GLU A 15 -7.37 6.77 -8.45
N GLU A 16 -6.39 6.61 -7.57
CA GLU A 16 -5.97 7.66 -6.66
C GLU A 16 -5.57 8.93 -7.41
N VAL A 17 -4.71 8.82 -8.43
CA VAL A 17 -4.30 9.96 -9.24
C VAL A 17 -5.49 10.58 -9.97
N ASP A 18 -6.36 9.76 -10.57
CA ASP A 18 -7.50 10.24 -11.34
C ASP A 18 -8.61 10.88 -10.48
N THR A 19 -8.65 10.59 -9.17
CA THR A 19 -9.75 11.04 -8.29
C THR A 19 -9.32 12.02 -7.21
N LEU A 20 -8.15 11.82 -6.59
CA LEU A 20 -7.70 12.59 -5.43
C LEU A 20 -6.76 13.73 -5.77
N TRP A 21 -6.06 13.68 -6.89
CA TRP A 21 -5.14 14.73 -7.31
C TRP A 21 -5.86 15.84 -8.09
N VAL A 22 -5.16 16.95 -8.31
CA VAL A 22 -5.64 18.10 -9.13
C VAL A 22 -6.11 17.65 -10.51
N ASP A 23 -7.02 18.40 -11.13
CA ASP A 23 -7.51 18.09 -12.48
C ASP A 23 -6.34 18.04 -13.48
N ALA A 24 -6.22 16.93 -14.20
CA ALA A 24 -5.20 16.70 -15.22
C ALA A 24 -5.28 17.67 -16.41
N LYS A 25 -6.41 18.34 -16.60
CA LYS A 25 -6.57 19.42 -17.60
C LYS A 25 -6.60 20.81 -16.96
N GLY A 26 -6.48 20.87 -15.64
CA GLY A 26 -6.51 22.09 -14.86
C GLY A 26 -5.17 22.82 -14.85
N LYS A 27 -5.21 24.07 -14.39
CA LYS A 27 -4.02 24.97 -14.35
C LYS A 27 -2.92 24.53 -13.37
N PHE A 28 -3.20 23.56 -12.51
CA PHE A 28 -2.25 23.03 -11.52
C PHE A 28 -1.64 21.69 -11.93
N ALA A 29 -2.07 21.09 -13.05
CA ALA A 29 -1.59 19.80 -13.49
C ALA A 29 -0.07 19.79 -13.70
N ASP A 30 0.46 20.80 -14.38
CA ASP A 30 1.89 20.89 -14.71
C ASP A 30 2.77 21.20 -13.51
N SER A 31 2.20 21.73 -12.42
CA SER A 31 2.94 22.04 -11.18
C SER A 31 2.71 21.04 -10.06
N ALA A 32 1.91 20.00 -10.27
CA ALA A 32 1.71 18.96 -9.27
C ALA A 32 2.99 18.15 -9.05
N VAL A 33 3.27 17.76 -7.81
CA VAL A 33 4.51 17.05 -7.46
C VAL A 33 4.22 15.90 -6.52
N PHE A 34 4.80 14.74 -6.80
CA PHE A 34 4.98 13.69 -5.81
C PHE A 34 6.48 13.48 -5.60
N ALA A 35 6.97 13.61 -4.37
CA ALA A 35 8.37 13.48 -4.06
C ALA A 35 8.63 12.60 -2.83
N SER A 36 9.81 11.98 -2.84
CA SER A 36 10.44 11.36 -1.69
C SER A 36 11.83 11.99 -1.48
N PRO A 37 12.60 11.59 -0.46
CA PRO A 37 13.98 12.02 -0.33
C PRO A 37 14.90 11.57 -1.49
N LEU A 38 14.49 10.57 -2.28
CA LEU A 38 15.32 9.98 -3.35
C LEU A 38 14.89 10.37 -4.77
N TRP A 39 13.65 10.79 -4.95
CA TRP A 39 13.09 11.05 -6.28
C TRP A 39 12.02 12.13 -6.24
N VAL A 40 11.81 12.77 -7.39
CA VAL A 40 10.76 13.75 -7.62
C VAL A 40 10.05 13.41 -8.92
N MET A 41 8.72 13.33 -8.87
CA MET A 41 7.83 13.23 -10.02
C MET A 41 7.22 14.60 -10.26
N ASP A 42 7.73 15.29 -11.29
CA ASP A 42 7.31 16.66 -11.64
C ASP A 42 6.20 16.64 -12.70
N GLY A 43 5.08 17.28 -12.38
CA GLY A 43 3.85 17.29 -13.16
C GLY A 43 2.95 16.06 -12.93
N LEU A 44 1.64 16.29 -12.92
CA LEU A 44 0.63 15.25 -12.68
C LEU A 44 0.72 14.11 -13.70
N GLN A 45 1.05 14.42 -14.95
CA GLN A 45 1.19 13.38 -15.98
C GLN A 45 2.34 12.41 -15.66
N THR A 46 3.43 12.90 -15.06
CA THR A 46 4.54 12.09 -14.58
C THR A 46 4.11 11.24 -13.40
N VAL A 47 3.42 11.83 -12.41
CA VAL A 47 2.84 11.10 -11.26
C VAL A 47 1.92 9.98 -11.76
N ARG A 48 0.99 10.30 -12.67
CA ARG A 48 0.04 9.32 -13.23
C ARG A 48 0.73 8.16 -13.94
N ASN A 49 1.80 8.44 -14.68
CA ASN A 49 2.53 7.41 -15.42
C ASN A 49 3.38 6.55 -14.49
N ALA A 50 4.18 7.17 -13.62
CA ALA A 50 5.15 6.46 -12.76
C ALA A 50 4.49 5.80 -11.55
N TYR A 51 3.65 6.53 -10.81
CA TYR A 51 2.98 6.02 -9.62
C TYR A 51 1.69 5.26 -9.94
N GLY A 52 0.95 5.70 -10.96
CA GLY A 52 -0.33 5.08 -11.35
C GLY A 52 -0.16 3.87 -12.28
N LYS A 53 0.26 4.12 -13.53
CA LYS A 53 0.28 3.09 -14.60
C LYS A 53 1.38 2.06 -14.42
N GLU A 54 2.61 2.48 -14.10
CA GLU A 54 3.71 1.53 -13.93
C GLU A 54 3.44 0.59 -12.75
N ASN A 55 2.75 1.06 -11.70
CA ASN A 55 2.31 0.18 -10.62
C ASN A 55 1.37 -0.94 -11.10
N GLN A 56 0.40 -0.65 -11.99
CA GLN A 56 -0.48 -1.71 -12.54
C GLN A 56 0.31 -2.73 -13.34
N LYS A 57 1.25 -2.26 -14.16
CA LYS A 57 2.15 -3.14 -14.91
C LYS A 57 3.02 -4.00 -13.97
N ASN A 58 3.53 -3.43 -12.89
CA ASN A 58 4.32 -4.16 -11.90
C ASN A 58 3.49 -5.22 -11.17
N ARG A 59 2.21 -4.96 -10.88
CA ARG A 59 1.28 -5.98 -10.33
C ARG A 59 1.11 -7.18 -11.25
N GLU A 60 0.96 -6.95 -12.56
CA GLU A 60 0.90 -8.03 -13.54
C GLU A 60 2.21 -8.81 -13.64
N LEU A 61 3.36 -8.12 -13.59
CA LEU A 61 4.68 -8.75 -13.61
C LEU A 61 4.93 -9.58 -12.36
N ALA A 62 4.56 -9.08 -11.19
CA ALA A 62 4.66 -9.79 -9.92
C ALA A 62 3.78 -11.04 -9.92
N LEU A 63 2.52 -10.94 -10.37
CA LEU A 63 1.62 -12.08 -10.51
C LEU A 63 2.20 -13.15 -11.46
N LYS A 64 2.76 -12.75 -12.60
CA LYS A 64 3.45 -13.66 -13.54
C LYS A 64 4.69 -14.30 -12.91
N ALA A 65 5.41 -13.58 -12.06
CA ALA A 65 6.57 -14.10 -11.36
C ALA A 65 6.15 -15.12 -10.30
N MET A 66 5.10 -14.83 -9.52
CA MET A 66 4.52 -15.73 -8.52
C MET A 66 3.98 -17.02 -9.14
N GLN A 67 3.39 -16.96 -10.34
CA GLN A 67 2.91 -18.16 -11.03
C GLN A 67 4.02 -19.20 -11.30
N LYS A 68 5.29 -18.79 -11.37
CA LYS A 68 6.41 -19.73 -11.54
C LYS A 68 6.62 -20.61 -10.30
N VAL A 69 6.32 -20.05 -9.12
CA VAL A 69 6.48 -20.71 -7.82
C VAL A 69 5.18 -21.38 -7.38
N MET A 70 4.02 -20.80 -7.75
CA MET A 70 2.67 -21.32 -7.49
C MET A 70 1.91 -21.46 -8.81
N PRO A 71 2.10 -22.55 -9.58
CA PRO A 71 1.51 -22.73 -10.92
C PRO A 71 -0.02 -22.71 -10.97
N GLU A 72 -0.68 -22.98 -9.84
CA GLU A 72 -2.13 -22.90 -9.67
C GLU A 72 -2.66 -21.46 -9.67
N LEU A 73 -1.79 -20.47 -9.43
CA LEU A 73 -2.14 -19.06 -9.45
C LEU A 73 -2.46 -18.62 -10.88
N LYS A 74 -3.72 -18.26 -11.12
CA LYS A 74 -4.19 -17.84 -12.44
C LYS A 74 -3.83 -16.38 -12.72
N LEU A 75 -3.45 -16.09 -13.96
CA LEU A 75 -3.24 -14.73 -14.44
C LEU A 75 -4.58 -14.06 -14.75
N GLU A 76 -5.30 -13.67 -13.71
CA GLU A 76 -6.61 -13.03 -13.79
C GLU A 76 -6.73 -11.88 -12.80
N GLU A 77 -7.70 -10.99 -13.02
CA GLU A 77 -7.84 -9.74 -12.28
C GLU A 77 -7.95 -9.94 -10.76
N SER A 78 -8.67 -10.99 -10.32
CA SER A 78 -8.84 -11.29 -8.89
C SER A 78 -7.55 -11.67 -8.17
N ASN A 79 -6.50 -12.05 -8.91
CA ASN A 79 -5.19 -12.39 -8.34
C ASN A 79 -4.18 -11.23 -8.50
N LEU A 80 -4.56 -10.11 -9.09
CA LEU A 80 -3.66 -8.95 -9.24
C LEU A 80 -3.27 -8.40 -7.86
N GLY A 81 -1.96 -8.35 -7.62
CA GLY A 81 -1.40 -7.99 -6.31
C GLY A 81 -0.67 -9.15 -5.64
N ALA A 82 -0.90 -10.40 -6.04
CA ALA A 82 -0.11 -11.52 -5.57
C ALA A 82 1.38 -11.31 -5.90
N GLY A 83 2.21 -11.30 -4.85
CA GLY A 83 3.65 -11.04 -4.91
C GLY A 83 4.06 -9.60 -5.17
N HIS A 84 3.11 -8.71 -5.47
CA HIS A 84 3.38 -7.27 -5.57
C HIS A 84 3.44 -6.65 -4.17
N GLU A 85 3.85 -5.39 -4.10
CA GLU A 85 3.85 -4.61 -2.87
C GLU A 85 2.46 -4.61 -2.20
N TRP A 86 2.43 -5.10 -0.96
CA TRP A 86 1.42 -4.78 0.03
C TRP A 86 2.00 -3.73 0.97
N ALA A 87 1.47 -2.50 0.90
CA ALA A 87 1.94 -1.39 1.71
C ALA A 87 0.85 -0.92 2.68
N MET A 88 1.22 -0.72 3.93
CA MET A 88 0.36 -0.16 4.96
C MET A 88 0.96 1.15 5.46
N HIS A 89 0.22 2.26 5.31
CA HIS A 89 0.61 3.58 5.82
C HIS A 89 -0.42 4.07 6.85
N THR A 90 -0.08 3.98 8.14
CA THR A 90 -0.97 4.37 9.22
C THR A 90 -0.87 5.86 9.47
N ASN A 91 -1.66 6.65 8.75
CA ASN A 91 -1.70 8.10 8.93
C ASN A 91 -2.24 8.48 10.32
N THR A 92 -1.37 9.05 11.14
CA THR A 92 -1.62 9.47 12.53
C THR A 92 -1.22 10.93 12.75
N THR A 93 -1.64 11.50 13.89
CA THR A 93 -1.30 12.87 14.31
C THR A 93 -1.47 13.91 13.20
N PRO A 94 -2.67 14.04 12.60
CA PRO A 94 -2.90 15.02 11.55
C PRO A 94 -2.76 16.45 12.11
N VAL A 95 -1.97 17.27 11.43
CA VAL A 95 -2.01 18.73 11.57
C VAL A 95 -2.37 19.31 10.22
N ILE A 96 -3.48 20.05 10.16
CA ILE A 96 -4.01 20.60 8.91
C ILE A 96 -4.29 22.08 9.13
N GLU A 97 -3.77 22.92 8.23
CA GLU A 97 -4.00 24.35 8.21
C GLU A 97 -4.65 24.73 6.89
N VAL A 98 -5.86 25.29 6.96
CA VAL A 98 -6.57 25.83 5.81
C VAL A 98 -6.22 27.31 5.70
N ALA A 99 -5.83 27.76 4.51
CA ALA A 99 -5.52 29.16 4.27
C ALA A 99 -6.75 30.06 4.54
N GLY A 100 -6.50 31.33 4.88
CA GLY A 100 -7.57 32.26 5.26
C GLY A 100 -8.62 32.51 4.15
N ASP A 101 -8.27 32.24 2.89
CA ASP A 101 -9.21 32.33 1.76
C ASP A 101 -10.06 31.06 1.55
N GLY A 102 -9.79 29.99 2.30
CA GLY A 102 -10.48 28.72 2.22
C GLY A 102 -10.20 27.91 0.95
N LYS A 103 -9.21 28.31 0.13
CA LYS A 103 -8.96 27.69 -1.19
C LYS A 103 -7.79 26.73 -1.22
N THR A 104 -6.86 26.88 -0.28
CA THR A 104 -5.70 25.98 -0.15
C THR A 104 -5.58 25.49 1.28
N ALA A 105 -4.91 24.36 1.45
CA ALA A 105 -4.56 23.86 2.77
C ALA A 105 -3.19 23.18 2.72
N LYS A 106 -2.51 23.15 3.86
CA LYS A 106 -1.34 22.31 4.08
C LYS A 106 -1.66 21.31 5.17
N GLY A 107 -1.14 20.10 5.04
CA GLY A 107 -1.31 19.08 6.06
C GLY A 107 -0.06 18.24 6.23
N ILE A 108 0.15 17.75 7.44
CA ILE A 108 1.19 16.78 7.75
C ILE A 108 0.62 15.64 8.58
N TRP A 109 1.08 14.43 8.29
CA TRP A 109 0.74 13.20 9.00
C TRP A 109 2.01 12.45 9.32
N TYR A 110 2.01 11.81 10.48
CA TYR A 110 2.98 10.77 10.77
C TYR A 110 2.45 9.45 10.20
N SER A 111 3.28 8.66 9.52
CA SER A 111 2.86 7.42 8.85
C SER A 111 3.77 6.25 9.22
N PRO A 112 3.61 5.67 10.42
CA PRO A 112 4.15 4.35 10.72
C PRO A 112 3.49 3.29 9.84
N GLY A 113 4.30 2.42 9.25
CA GLY A 113 3.84 1.51 8.23
C GLY A 113 4.81 0.38 7.94
N MET A 114 4.43 -0.49 7.02
CA MET A 114 5.32 -1.51 6.46
C MET A 114 4.94 -1.84 5.02
N GLY A 115 5.92 -2.26 4.24
CA GLY A 115 5.76 -2.81 2.91
C GLY A 115 6.26 -4.25 2.89
N LEU A 116 5.51 -5.13 2.24
CA LEU A 116 5.87 -6.52 1.99
C LEU A 116 5.79 -6.79 0.48
N MET A 117 6.78 -7.50 -0.07
CA MET A 117 6.75 -7.91 -1.47
C MET A 117 7.44 -9.26 -1.68
N ALA A 118 7.05 -10.00 -2.70
CA ALA A 118 7.70 -11.26 -3.00
C ALA A 118 8.98 -11.04 -3.83
N ASN A 119 10.06 -11.67 -3.40
CA ASN A 119 11.31 -11.81 -4.11
C ASN A 119 11.43 -13.25 -4.61
N ILE A 120 11.33 -13.44 -5.92
CA ILE A 120 11.46 -14.77 -6.52
C ILE A 120 12.94 -15.15 -6.63
N GLU A 121 13.31 -16.26 -6.00
CA GLU A 121 14.66 -16.83 -5.99
C GLU A 121 14.58 -18.31 -6.40
N GLY A 122 14.76 -18.58 -7.70
CA GLY A 122 14.60 -19.94 -8.24
C GLY A 122 13.14 -20.41 -8.15
N ASP A 123 12.93 -21.51 -7.42
CA ASP A 123 11.61 -22.10 -7.18
C ASP A 123 10.96 -21.59 -5.87
N ASP A 124 11.60 -20.63 -5.20
CA ASP A 124 11.13 -20.04 -3.95
C ASP A 124 10.66 -18.60 -4.15
N ALA A 125 9.72 -18.15 -3.32
CA ALA A 125 9.32 -16.75 -3.18
C ALA A 125 9.56 -16.32 -1.72
N LYS A 126 10.64 -15.57 -1.49
CA LYS A 126 10.95 -15.00 -0.18
C LYS A 126 10.28 -13.66 0.01
N VAL A 127 9.96 -13.29 1.24
CA VAL A 127 9.39 -11.98 1.53
C VAL A 127 10.49 -10.94 1.70
N GLY A 128 10.51 -9.94 0.81
CA GLY A 128 11.15 -8.66 1.06
C GLY A 128 10.27 -7.79 1.93
N SER A 129 10.89 -7.00 2.81
CA SER A 129 10.14 -6.11 3.70
C SER A 129 10.82 -4.77 3.91
N VAL A 130 10.00 -3.80 4.27
CA VAL A 130 10.43 -2.47 4.71
C VAL A 130 9.49 -1.98 5.81
N PHE A 131 10.02 -1.40 6.87
CA PHE A 131 9.28 -0.56 7.79
C PHE A 131 9.25 0.86 7.25
N PHE A 132 8.11 1.53 7.32
CA PHE A 132 7.99 2.94 7.02
C PHE A 132 7.83 3.71 8.33
N TRP A 133 8.88 4.42 8.77
CA TRP A 133 8.73 5.52 9.73
C TRP A 133 8.95 6.82 8.98
N GLU A 134 7.85 7.46 8.60
CA GLU A 134 7.90 8.63 7.73
C GLU A 134 6.78 9.62 8.02
N LYS A 135 6.84 10.75 7.34
CA LYS A 135 5.80 11.77 7.30
C LYS A 135 5.30 11.95 5.88
N TYR A 136 3.99 12.14 5.75
CA TYR A 136 3.40 12.73 4.54
C TYR A 136 3.13 14.20 4.79
N ALA A 137 3.71 15.07 3.97
CA ALA A 137 3.35 16.48 3.89
C ALA A 137 2.61 16.73 2.57
N GLY A 138 1.39 17.26 2.67
CA GLY A 138 0.51 17.49 1.53
C GLY A 138 0.14 18.96 1.40
N ASP A 139 0.24 19.48 0.19
CA ASP A 139 -0.41 20.71 -0.22
C ASP A 139 -1.71 20.35 -0.94
N PHE A 140 -2.80 21.01 -0.54
CA PHE A 140 -4.13 20.76 -1.07
C PHE A 140 -4.72 22.03 -1.65
N ILE A 141 -5.57 21.84 -2.65
CA ILE A 141 -6.33 22.91 -3.28
C ILE A 141 -7.78 22.51 -3.47
N LEU A 142 -8.68 23.47 -3.33
CA LEU A 142 -10.12 23.29 -3.54
C LEU A 142 -10.47 23.54 -5.01
N GLU A 143 -10.77 22.47 -5.74
CA GLU A 143 -11.24 22.51 -7.13
C GLU A 143 -12.69 22.04 -7.19
N ASP A 144 -13.59 22.85 -7.74
CA ASP A 144 -15.02 22.53 -7.90
C ASP A 144 -15.68 21.97 -6.62
N GLY A 145 -15.33 22.55 -5.48
CA GLY A 145 -15.86 22.17 -4.17
C GLY A 145 -15.25 20.89 -3.57
N LYS A 146 -14.17 20.35 -4.16
CA LYS A 146 -13.47 19.15 -3.67
C LYS A 146 -12.01 19.45 -3.39
N TRP A 147 -11.53 19.02 -2.24
CA TRP A 147 -10.10 19.09 -1.90
C TRP A 147 -9.31 18.08 -2.72
N LYS A 148 -8.27 18.56 -3.40
CA LYS A 148 -7.37 17.79 -4.25
C LYS A 148 -5.94 17.86 -3.74
N ILE A 149 -5.18 16.78 -3.91
CA ILE A 149 -3.74 16.74 -3.70
C ILE A 149 -3.08 17.52 -4.83
N TRP A 150 -2.31 18.54 -4.47
CA TRP A 150 -1.50 19.32 -5.41
C TRP A 150 -0.03 18.91 -5.31
N HIS A 151 0.53 18.92 -4.10
CA HIS A 151 1.86 18.38 -3.83
C HIS A 151 1.80 17.34 -2.72
N LEU A 152 2.59 16.29 -2.84
CA LEU A 152 2.78 15.29 -1.80
C LEU A 152 4.28 15.01 -1.63
N GLN A 153 4.76 15.15 -0.40
CA GLN A 153 6.14 14.89 -0.02
C GLN A 153 6.17 13.79 1.05
N MET A 154 6.91 12.73 0.77
CA MET A 154 7.35 11.76 1.77
C MET A 154 8.62 12.25 2.44
N ALA A 155 8.69 12.20 3.76
CA ALA A 155 9.91 12.48 4.51
C ALA A 155 10.21 11.32 5.45
N TYR A 156 11.30 10.61 5.16
CA TYR A 156 11.69 9.42 5.91
C TYR A 156 12.40 9.81 7.20
N ASP A 157 11.99 9.21 8.30
CA ASP A 157 12.78 9.20 9.53
C ASP A 157 13.69 7.97 9.54
N PHE A 158 13.14 6.77 9.29
CA PHE A 158 13.89 5.52 9.24
C PHE A 158 13.11 4.41 8.49
N THR A 159 13.79 3.70 7.57
CA THR A 159 13.13 2.70 6.70
C THR A 159 13.93 1.38 6.55
N PRO A 160 14.15 0.61 7.63
CA PRO A 160 14.86 -0.67 7.58
C PRO A 160 13.97 -1.79 7.03
N GLY A 161 14.55 -2.96 6.74
CA GLY A 161 13.76 -4.18 6.64
C GLY A 161 13.20 -4.64 8.00
N LEU A 162 12.16 -5.47 7.98
CA LEU A 162 11.73 -6.20 9.16
C LEU A 162 12.82 -7.20 9.58
N PRO A 163 12.97 -7.51 10.88
CA PRO A 163 13.78 -8.64 11.33
C PRO A 163 13.35 -9.94 10.64
N GLU A 164 14.31 -10.80 10.30
CA GLU A 164 14.05 -12.09 9.62
C GLU A 164 13.00 -12.94 10.38
N SER A 165 13.08 -12.96 11.71
CA SER A 165 12.14 -13.66 12.59
C SER A 165 10.68 -13.19 12.48
N MET A 166 10.43 -12.02 11.87
CA MET A 166 9.06 -11.51 11.63
C MET A 166 8.52 -11.91 10.24
N ILE A 167 9.38 -12.34 9.32
CA ILE A 167 9.00 -12.57 7.91
C ILE A 167 9.33 -13.99 7.40
N GLU A 168 10.14 -14.76 8.14
CA GLU A 168 10.57 -16.10 7.72
C GLU A 168 9.40 -17.05 7.41
N ASN A 169 8.32 -16.99 8.21
CA ASN A 169 7.13 -17.84 8.04
C ASN A 169 6.12 -17.33 6.98
N LEU A 170 6.45 -16.25 6.26
CA LEU A 170 5.62 -15.69 5.19
C LEU A 170 6.10 -16.10 3.78
N SER A 171 7.19 -16.84 3.68
CA SER A 171 7.80 -17.23 2.40
C SER A 171 7.11 -18.46 1.79
N VAL A 172 7.20 -18.60 0.47
CA VAL A 172 6.79 -19.82 -0.26
C VAL A 172 8.05 -20.58 -0.66
N ILE A 173 8.18 -21.83 -0.23
CA ILE A 173 9.33 -22.69 -0.47
C ILE A 173 8.87 -23.95 -1.21
N ASN A 174 9.48 -24.24 -2.36
CA ASN A 174 9.10 -25.36 -3.24
C ASN A 174 7.58 -25.44 -3.54
N GLY A 175 6.94 -24.29 -3.77
CA GLY A 175 5.51 -24.21 -4.10
C GLY A 175 4.54 -24.46 -2.94
N ALA A 176 5.03 -24.51 -1.70
CA ALA A 176 4.19 -24.48 -0.51
C ALA A 176 4.55 -23.28 0.36
N ALA A 177 3.56 -22.56 0.89
CA ALA A 177 3.83 -21.56 1.91
C ALA A 177 4.48 -22.25 3.13
N ASP A 178 5.63 -21.74 3.58
CA ASP A 178 6.37 -22.25 4.75
C ASP A 178 5.66 -21.79 6.04
N HIS A 179 4.42 -22.24 6.19
CA HIS A 179 3.66 -22.09 7.42
C HIS A 179 4.14 -23.19 8.38
N LYS A 180 5.24 -22.95 9.10
CA LYS A 180 5.42 -23.66 10.37
C LYS A 180 4.15 -23.40 11.18
N ALA A 181 3.48 -24.47 11.62
CA ALA A 181 2.21 -24.40 12.33
C ALA A 181 2.28 -23.28 13.38
N ASP A 182 1.46 -22.25 13.17
CA ASP A 182 1.44 -21.07 14.02
C ASP A 182 1.06 -21.50 15.45
N THR A 183 2.02 -21.42 16.36
CA THR A 183 1.88 -21.89 17.75
C THR A 183 1.85 -20.75 18.76
N GLY A 184 1.68 -19.48 18.34
CA GLY A 184 1.35 -18.37 19.25
C GLY A 184 1.41 -16.97 18.61
N PRO A 185 1.24 -15.85 19.34
CA PRO A 185 0.55 -15.65 20.62
C PRO A 185 -0.66 -14.69 20.52
N MET A 186 -1.07 -14.26 19.32
CA MET A 186 -2.17 -13.30 19.13
C MET A 186 -3.36 -13.96 18.47
N ARG A 187 -4.41 -14.13 19.26
CA ARG A 187 -5.76 -14.44 18.81
C ARG A 187 -6.65 -13.31 19.28
N GLU A 188 -7.48 -12.77 18.40
CA GLU A 188 -8.47 -11.78 18.80
C GLU A 188 -9.40 -12.37 19.87
N ALA A 189 -10.04 -11.53 20.68
CA ALA A 189 -10.86 -12.02 21.80
C ALA A 189 -11.90 -13.08 21.37
N GLY A 190 -12.44 -12.97 20.15
CA GLY A 190 -13.39 -13.94 19.58
C GLY A 190 -12.78 -15.30 19.19
N GLU A 191 -11.49 -15.34 18.89
CA GLU A 191 -10.75 -16.53 18.39
C GLU A 191 -10.18 -17.39 19.54
N ARG A 192 -10.28 -16.90 20.77
CA ARG A 192 -9.84 -17.59 22.00
C ARG A 192 -10.95 -18.34 22.72
N MET A 193 -12.17 -18.27 22.22
CA MET A 193 -13.32 -18.90 22.87
C MET A 193 -13.35 -20.41 22.60
N GLU A 194 -13.65 -21.21 23.63
CA GLU A 194 -13.81 -22.67 23.51
C GLU A 194 -15.02 -23.07 22.64
N GLY A 195 -15.93 -22.13 22.36
CA GLY A 195 -17.06 -22.28 21.44
C GLY A 195 -17.60 -20.93 20.98
N LEU A 196 -18.17 -20.90 19.77
CA LEU A 196 -18.72 -19.66 19.19
C LEU A 196 -20.09 -19.34 19.83
N PRO A 197 -20.29 -18.13 20.39
CA PRO A 197 -21.56 -17.73 20.97
C PRO A 197 -22.62 -17.54 19.87
N PRO A 198 -23.93 -17.53 20.22
CA PRO A 198 -25.00 -17.30 19.26
C PRO A 198 -24.77 -16.04 18.43
N GLY A 199 -24.77 -16.17 17.10
CA GLY A 199 -24.55 -15.07 16.16
C GLY A 199 -23.11 -14.93 15.65
N PHE A 200 -22.12 -15.59 16.26
CA PHE A 200 -20.79 -15.74 15.67
C PHE A 200 -20.80 -16.79 14.57
N LYS A 201 -20.24 -16.45 13.41
CA LYS A 201 -20.09 -17.36 12.27
C LYS A 201 -18.61 -17.57 12.00
N CYS A 202 -18.17 -18.82 12.01
CA CYS A 202 -16.81 -19.17 11.57
C CYS A 202 -16.76 -19.07 10.04
N THR A 203 -15.81 -18.34 9.49
CA THR A 203 -15.53 -18.33 8.04
C THR A 203 -14.49 -19.40 7.72
N SER A 204 -14.84 -20.67 7.91
CA SER A 204 -14.28 -21.84 7.21
C SER A 204 -14.70 -23.13 7.92
N SER A 205 -15.49 -23.94 7.23
CA SER A 205 -15.35 -25.39 7.29
C SER A 205 -14.57 -25.77 6.04
N ASP A 206 -13.55 -26.61 6.22
CA ASP A 206 -12.77 -27.27 5.16
C ASP A 206 -11.57 -26.48 4.62
N LEU A 207 -10.44 -26.59 5.33
CA LEU A 207 -9.10 -26.78 4.75
C LEU A 207 -8.24 -27.49 5.83
N ILE A 208 -8.36 -28.82 5.85
CA ILE A 208 -7.31 -29.75 6.29
C ILE A 208 -6.59 -30.20 5.02
#